data_AF-A0A1V6NV70-F1
#
_entry.id   AF-A0A1V6NV70-F1
#
_cell.length_a   1.000
_cell.length_b   1.000
_cell.length_c   1.000
_cell.angle_alpha   90.00
_cell.angle_beta   90.00
_cell.angle_gamma   90.00
#
_symmetry.space_group_name_H-M   'P 1'
#
loop_
_entity.id
_entity.type
_entity.pdbx_description
1 polymer ?
#
loop_
_entity_poly.entity_id
_entity_poly.type
_entity_poly.pdbx_seq_one_letter_code
_entity_poly.pdbx_strand_id
1 'polypeptide(L)'
;MPPMRNQNRQKLAQQEGPLLLAIRAIEKGEIKSICEAARIFNVPRCTLRGRVNGQTFRPDTRANNHILTVQEEESLVKWIFDLDYRGQAPQQCMVREMADILLAERVSKASSKRPAQVGKNWVTGFVRRQPKLQSRFSRKYNYQRAQNEDPEVIRAWFDKVHQTICRYGITDADIYNFDETGFAIGVTATSKVVTRSEYYGKRAVAEPGNREWVTAIECIGSGFALDPYIIFKGRVFIQGWFEYLPKGWRLDKSENGWTTNEIGLRWLSESFIPQTKSRRQGRWLLLILDGHSSHLTPRFHKLCAENDIIAICMPAHSSHILQPLDIGCFAPLKRSYGRIVDRWMRAGVDFVDKLEFLSNYPEARSDAFTFETIQNSFRAAGLLPYNPTEVLDKVNIRIRTPTPPSSRGSSVLQPQTPINPRQLLRQASSIKSGLKQRSNSPPSPIKSALEQVFKGCKIAMHNAAFLARQNEQLRAANQKQRIKRQV
;
A
#
# COMPACT_ATOMS: atom_id res chain seq x y z
N MET A 1 -29.97 12.14 -6.38
CA MET A 1 -30.62 13.06 -5.44
C MET A 1 -29.88 13.01 -4.11
N PRO A 2 -29.52 14.15 -3.48
CA PRO A 2 -28.97 14.12 -2.12
C PRO A 2 -30.04 13.64 -1.14
N PRO A 3 -29.67 13.02 -0.01
CA PRO A 3 -30.63 12.45 0.93
C PRO A 3 -31.44 13.56 1.59
N MET A 4 -32.79 13.45 1.54
CA MET A 4 -33.77 14.42 2.07
C MET A 4 -33.58 14.83 3.54
N ARG A 5 -32.74 14.11 4.30
CA ARG A 5 -32.51 14.33 5.73
C ARG A 5 -31.72 15.62 6.03
N ASN A 6 -30.86 16.08 5.11
CA ASN A 6 -30.02 17.27 5.32
C ASN A 6 -30.77 18.60 5.09
N GLN A 7 -31.75 18.62 4.18
CA GLN A 7 -32.57 19.81 3.91
C GLN A 7 -33.41 20.23 5.12
N ASN A 8 -33.87 19.26 5.93
CA ASN A 8 -34.72 19.54 7.08
C ASN A 8 -33.97 20.22 8.24
N ARG A 9 -32.67 19.92 8.42
CA ARG A 9 -31.86 20.50 9.52
C ARG A 9 -31.45 21.95 9.22
N GLN A 10 -31.11 22.25 7.96
CA GLN A 10 -30.82 23.62 7.52
C GLN A 10 -32.06 24.51 7.58
N LYS A 11 -33.23 23.98 7.18
CA LYS A 11 -34.51 24.68 7.27
C LYS A 11 -34.92 25.00 8.72
N LEU A 12 -34.67 24.08 9.67
CA LEU A 12 -34.90 24.31 11.09
C LEU A 12 -33.93 25.35 11.69
N ALA A 13 -32.66 25.33 11.31
CA ALA A 13 -31.67 26.33 11.77
C ALA A 13 -31.98 27.75 11.27
N GLN A 14 -32.47 27.89 10.04
CA GLN A 14 -32.88 29.19 9.47
C GLN A 14 -34.13 29.78 10.16
N GLN A 15 -35.00 28.93 10.71
CA GLN A 15 -36.22 29.37 11.41
C GLN A 15 -35.97 29.75 12.87
N GLU A 16 -34.83 29.38 13.46
CA GLU A 16 -34.56 29.57 14.89
C GLU A 16 -34.29 31.03 15.27
N GLY A 17 -33.57 31.77 14.41
CA GLY A 17 -33.30 33.20 14.64
C GLY A 17 -34.58 34.05 14.75
N PRO A 18 -35.48 34.00 13.75
CA PRO A 18 -36.77 34.68 13.82
C PRO A 18 -37.66 34.25 14.99
N LEU A 19 -37.57 32.98 15.40
CA LEU A 19 -38.31 32.45 16.54
C LEU A 19 -37.84 33.04 17.87
N LEU A 20 -36.52 33.18 18.08
CA LEU A 20 -35.96 33.79 19.29
C LEU A 20 -36.30 35.28 19.39
N LEU A 21 -36.33 35.99 18.25
CA LEU A 21 -36.78 37.39 18.19
C LEU A 21 -38.26 37.51 18.54
N ALA A 22 -39.10 36.62 18.02
CA ALA A 22 -40.53 36.58 18.33
C ALA A 22 -40.81 36.29 19.82
N ILE A 23 -40.05 35.38 20.43
CA ILE A 23 -40.15 35.07 21.87
C ILE A 23 -39.77 36.29 22.71
N ARG A 24 -38.64 36.95 22.40
CA ARG A 24 -38.21 38.18 23.11
C ARG A 24 -39.23 39.31 23.01
N ALA A 25 -39.85 39.51 21.84
CA ALA A 25 -40.86 40.54 21.65
C ALA A 25 -42.14 40.27 22.48
N ILE A 26 -42.51 38.99 22.66
CA ILE A 26 -43.61 38.59 23.54
C ILE A 26 -43.22 38.78 25.02
N GLU A 27 -42.02 38.36 25.42
CA GLU A 27 -41.52 38.49 26.80
C GLU A 27 -41.37 39.95 27.24
N LYS A 28 -40.95 40.85 26.34
CA LYS A 28 -40.87 42.29 26.59
C LYS A 28 -42.23 43.01 26.58
N GLY A 29 -43.31 42.30 26.24
CA GLY A 29 -44.66 42.88 26.15
C GLY A 29 -44.90 43.78 24.94
N GLU A 30 -43.98 43.81 23.97
CA GLU A 30 -44.09 44.58 22.72
C GLU A 30 -45.21 44.02 21.82
N ILE A 31 -45.45 42.69 21.89
CA ILE A 31 -46.53 42.02 21.18
C ILE A 31 -47.30 41.11 22.16
N LYS A 32 -48.60 41.38 22.32
CA LYS A 32 -49.45 40.66 23.29
C LYS A 32 -49.98 39.32 22.79
N SER A 33 -50.00 39.09 21.48
CA SER A 33 -50.58 37.89 20.87
C SER A 33 -49.54 37.03 20.16
N ILE A 34 -49.51 35.73 20.51
CA ILE A 34 -48.66 34.72 19.82
C ILE A 34 -49.00 34.65 18.32
N CYS A 35 -50.25 34.92 17.94
CA CYS A 35 -50.67 34.92 16.53
C CYS A 35 -50.05 36.09 15.76
N GLU A 36 -50.02 37.24 16.42
CA GLU A 36 -49.49 38.48 15.85
C GLU A 36 -47.97 38.40 15.71
N ALA A 37 -47.28 37.91 16.74
CA ALA A 37 -45.85 37.64 16.69
C ALA A 37 -45.48 36.61 15.61
N ALA A 38 -46.26 35.53 15.47
CA ALA A 38 -46.05 34.53 14.42
C ALA A 38 -46.15 35.14 13.00
N ARG A 39 -47.07 36.09 12.80
CA ARG A 39 -47.26 36.79 11.52
C ARG A 39 -46.15 37.79 11.23
N ILE A 40 -45.75 38.60 12.22
CA ILE A 40 -44.72 39.64 12.07
C ILE A 40 -43.35 39.02 11.77
N PHE A 41 -42.99 37.96 12.50
CA PHE A 41 -41.69 37.31 12.36
C PHE A 41 -41.70 36.16 11.33
N ASN A 42 -42.83 35.93 10.64
CA ASN A 42 -43.01 34.89 9.63
C ASN A 42 -42.61 33.49 10.12
N VAL A 43 -43.03 33.13 11.34
CA VAL A 43 -42.75 31.83 11.97
C VAL A 43 -44.02 31.01 12.18
N PRO A 44 -43.97 29.67 12.11
CA PRO A 44 -45.15 28.85 12.35
C PRO A 44 -45.69 29.04 13.77
N ARG A 45 -46.97 29.43 13.89
CA ARG A 45 -47.65 29.69 15.17
C ARG A 45 -47.54 28.53 16.16
N CYS A 46 -47.72 27.30 15.69
CA CYS A 46 -47.65 26.11 16.55
C CYS A 46 -46.25 25.92 17.16
N THR A 47 -45.20 26.19 16.39
CA THR A 47 -43.80 26.10 16.85
C THR A 47 -43.48 27.22 17.84
N LEU A 48 -43.91 28.45 17.58
CA LEU A 48 -43.75 29.58 18.49
C LEU A 48 -44.46 29.33 19.83
N ARG A 49 -45.72 28.86 19.80
CA ARG A 49 -46.48 28.49 21.00
C ARG A 49 -45.78 27.39 21.81
N GLY A 50 -45.24 26.38 21.13
CA GLY A 50 -44.48 25.31 21.78
C GLY A 50 -43.23 25.82 22.49
N ARG A 51 -42.46 26.73 21.85
CA ARG A 51 -41.21 27.28 22.40
C ARG A 51 -41.47 28.26 23.56
N VAL A 52 -42.52 29.07 23.49
CA VAL A 52 -42.99 29.92 24.62
C VAL A 52 -43.42 29.05 25.82
N ASN A 53 -44.01 27.89 25.56
CA ASN A 53 -44.38 26.92 26.60
C ASN A 53 -43.21 26.00 27.05
N GLY A 54 -41.96 26.37 26.77
CA GLY A 54 -40.77 25.68 27.28
C GLY A 54 -40.26 24.51 26.43
N GLN A 55 -40.79 24.25 25.22
CA GLN A 55 -40.16 23.29 24.31
C GLN A 55 -38.80 23.81 23.84
N THR A 56 -37.76 22.98 23.86
CA THR A 56 -36.41 23.34 23.42
C THR A 56 -36.21 23.12 21.92
N PHE A 57 -35.21 23.79 21.35
CA PHE A 57 -34.86 23.65 19.94
C PHE A 57 -34.42 22.22 19.63
N ARG A 58 -35.21 21.52 18.80
CA ARG A 58 -35.06 20.07 18.56
C ARG A 58 -33.67 19.63 18.09
N PRO A 59 -32.91 20.40 17.29
CA PRO A 59 -31.52 20.08 16.95
C PRO A 59 -30.51 20.19 18.10
N ASP A 60 -30.82 20.99 19.13
CA ASP A 60 -30.00 21.13 20.35
C ASP A 60 -30.43 20.12 21.43
N THR A 61 -31.64 19.58 21.33
CA THR A 61 -32.14 18.53 22.23
C THR A 61 -31.56 17.16 21.85
N ARG A 62 -30.88 16.52 22.82
CA ARG A 62 -30.37 15.14 22.70
C ARG A 62 -31.53 14.19 22.37
N ALA A 63 -31.37 13.34 21.35
CA ALA A 63 -32.42 12.37 20.98
C ALA A 63 -32.74 11.42 22.15
N ASN A 64 -34.03 11.17 22.39
CA ASN A 64 -34.56 10.51 23.60
C ASN A 64 -34.10 9.06 23.88
N ASN A 65 -33.23 8.47 23.04
CA ASN A 65 -32.88 7.04 23.10
C ASN A 65 -31.38 6.77 23.32
N HIS A 66 -30.68 7.63 24.06
CA HIS A 66 -29.29 7.36 24.45
C HIS A 66 -29.26 6.52 25.74
N ILE A 67 -28.66 5.34 25.64
CA ILE A 67 -28.56 4.37 26.73
C ILE A 67 -27.65 4.91 27.86
N LEU A 68 -26.54 5.60 27.52
CA LEU A 68 -25.64 6.24 28.49
C LEU A 68 -25.95 7.74 28.69
N THR A 69 -25.66 8.26 29.89
CA THR A 69 -25.74 9.70 30.20
C THR A 69 -24.57 10.44 29.53
N VAL A 70 -24.63 11.78 29.51
CA VAL A 70 -23.52 12.59 28.98
C VAL A 70 -22.25 12.39 29.82
N GLN A 71 -22.40 12.36 31.15
CA GLN A 71 -21.29 12.17 32.10
C GLN A 71 -20.62 10.80 31.94
N GLU A 72 -21.39 9.74 31.69
CA GLU A 72 -20.81 8.41 31.44
C GLU A 72 -20.10 8.32 30.09
N GLU A 73 -20.65 8.94 29.04
CA GLU A 73 -19.96 9.02 27.75
C GLU A 73 -18.63 9.80 27.91
N GLU A 74 -18.60 10.86 28.73
CA GLU A 74 -17.37 11.60 29.05
C GLU A 74 -16.35 10.78 29.87
N SER A 75 -16.81 10.04 30.88
CA SER A 75 -15.97 9.12 31.66
C SER A 75 -15.38 8.02 30.78
N LEU A 76 -16.17 7.50 29.84
CA LEU A 76 -15.71 6.50 28.87
C LEU A 76 -14.66 7.07 27.91
N VAL A 77 -14.83 8.32 27.45
CA VAL A 77 -13.80 9.02 26.64
C VAL A 77 -12.50 9.20 27.45
N LYS A 78 -12.60 9.61 28.73
CA LYS A 78 -11.43 9.78 29.60
C LYS A 78 -10.69 8.47 29.83
N TRP A 79 -11.43 7.38 30.04
CA TRP A 79 -10.87 6.03 30.17
C TRP A 79 -10.16 5.56 28.89
N ILE A 80 -10.74 5.82 27.71
CA ILE A 80 -10.09 5.51 26.41
C ILE A 80 -8.76 6.27 26.27
N PHE A 81 -8.71 7.54 26.67
CA PHE A 81 -7.48 8.34 26.60
C PHE A 81 -6.41 7.91 27.60
N ASP A 82 -6.78 7.51 28.81
CA ASP A 82 -5.83 6.98 29.79
C ASP A 82 -5.19 5.66 29.31
N LEU A 83 -5.97 4.80 28.66
CA LEU A 83 -5.45 3.58 28.04
C LEU A 83 -4.54 3.86 26.83
N ASP A 84 -4.93 4.80 25.96
CA ASP A 84 -4.11 5.24 24.83
C ASP A 84 -2.78 5.85 25.29
N TYR A 85 -2.78 6.67 26.35
CA TYR A 85 -1.57 7.24 26.95
C TYR A 85 -0.61 6.17 27.47
N ARG A 86 -1.12 5.03 27.96
CA ARG A 86 -0.33 3.89 28.43
C ARG A 86 0.09 2.93 27.31
N GLY A 87 -0.13 3.31 26.05
CA GLY A 87 0.22 2.49 24.88
C GLY A 87 -0.72 1.30 24.65
N GLN A 88 -1.88 1.26 25.32
CA GLN A 88 -2.86 0.17 25.20
C GLN A 88 -4.12 0.68 24.51
N ALA A 89 -4.23 0.51 23.19
CA ALA A 89 -5.43 0.93 22.46
C ALA A 89 -6.61 -0.04 22.72
N PRO A 90 -7.72 0.38 23.34
CA PRO A 90 -8.84 -0.51 23.66
C PRO A 90 -9.56 -0.96 22.39
N GLN A 91 -9.86 -2.26 22.30
CA GLN A 91 -10.66 -2.81 21.21
C GLN A 91 -12.14 -2.43 21.34
N GLN A 92 -12.89 -2.51 20.23
CA GLN A 92 -14.32 -2.19 20.23
C GLN A 92 -15.14 -3.06 21.21
N CYS A 93 -14.74 -4.32 21.44
CA CYS A 93 -15.36 -5.17 22.46
C CYS A 93 -15.14 -4.62 23.87
N MET A 94 -13.93 -4.18 24.22
CA MET A 94 -13.61 -3.64 25.55
C MET A 94 -14.36 -2.34 25.83
N VAL A 95 -14.51 -1.46 24.83
CA VAL A 95 -15.31 -0.23 24.96
C VAL A 95 -16.80 -0.55 25.19
N ARG A 96 -17.29 -1.64 24.57
CA ARG A 96 -18.66 -2.14 24.78
C ARG A 96 -18.84 -2.70 26.19
N GLU A 97 -17.91 -3.53 26.64
CA GLU A 97 -17.92 -4.12 27.99
C GLU A 97 -17.87 -3.04 29.07
N MET A 98 -17.02 -2.02 28.91
CA MET A 98 -16.96 -0.89 29.84
C MET A 98 -18.28 -0.10 29.88
N ALA A 99 -18.94 0.08 28.74
CA ALA A 99 -20.28 0.68 28.70
C ALA A 99 -21.34 -0.19 29.39
N ASP A 100 -21.26 -1.52 29.27
CA ASP A 100 -22.16 -2.45 29.96
C ASP A 100 -21.91 -2.46 31.48
N ILE A 101 -20.66 -2.31 31.93
CA ILE A 101 -20.31 -2.16 33.37
C ILE A 101 -20.93 -0.89 33.94
N LEU A 102 -20.78 0.26 33.27
CA LEU A 102 -21.40 1.53 33.70
C LEU A 102 -22.93 1.43 33.78
N LEU A 103 -23.56 0.63 32.92
CA LEU A 103 -25.01 0.38 32.97
C LEU A 103 -25.42 -0.56 34.08
N ALA A 104 -24.58 -1.54 34.41
CA ALA A 104 -24.80 -2.45 35.52
C ALA A 104 -24.73 -1.73 36.87
N GLU A 105 -23.82 -0.77 37.03
CA GLU A 105 -23.69 0.03 38.25
C GLU A 105 -24.91 0.92 38.55
N ARG A 106 -25.67 1.32 37.52
CA ARG A 106 -26.92 2.07 37.70
C ARG A 106 -28.05 1.26 38.32
N VAL A 107 -28.00 -0.06 38.22
CA VAL A 107 -29.02 -0.94 38.80
C VAL A 107 -28.61 -1.20 40.25
N SER A 108 -29.39 -0.66 41.20
CA SER A 108 -29.20 -0.98 42.62
C SER A 108 -29.26 -2.50 42.81
N LYS A 109 -28.36 -3.06 43.64
CA LYS A 109 -28.29 -4.49 43.98
C LYS A 109 -29.62 -5.05 44.53
N ALA A 110 -30.57 -4.19 44.91
CA ALA A 110 -31.91 -4.53 45.40
C ALA A 110 -33.00 -4.65 44.30
N SER A 111 -32.69 -4.37 43.03
CA SER A 111 -33.67 -4.38 41.93
C SER A 111 -33.57 -5.65 41.08
N SER A 112 -34.67 -6.41 40.96
CA SER A 112 -34.78 -7.63 40.13
C SER A 112 -34.74 -7.42 38.61
N LYS A 113 -34.47 -6.19 38.14
CA LYS A 113 -34.35 -5.87 36.70
C LYS A 113 -32.94 -6.16 36.19
N ARG A 114 -32.85 -6.94 35.10
CA ARG A 114 -31.57 -7.14 34.39
C ARG A 114 -31.04 -5.79 33.85
N PRO A 115 -29.73 -5.52 33.98
CA PRO A 115 -29.14 -4.30 33.46
C PRO A 115 -29.24 -4.25 31.93
N ALA A 116 -29.50 -3.05 31.41
CA ALA A 116 -29.54 -2.82 29.97
C ALA A 116 -28.14 -3.02 29.37
N GLN A 117 -28.07 -3.65 28.20
CA GLN A 117 -26.82 -3.85 27.46
C GLN A 117 -26.79 -2.98 26.20
N VAL A 118 -25.62 -2.49 25.85
CA VAL A 118 -25.42 -1.78 24.59
C VAL A 118 -25.39 -2.77 23.42
N GLY A 119 -25.97 -2.37 22.28
CA GLY A 119 -26.04 -3.21 21.08
C GLY A 119 -24.68 -3.34 20.37
N LYS A 120 -24.54 -4.37 19.51
CA LYS A 120 -23.30 -4.67 18.75
C LYS A 120 -22.72 -3.48 17.97
N ASN A 121 -23.57 -2.62 17.43
CA ASN A 121 -23.17 -1.46 16.62
C ASN A 121 -23.09 -0.15 17.43
N TRP A 122 -23.30 -0.20 18.75
CA TRP A 122 -23.36 1.00 19.59
C TRP A 122 -22.02 1.75 19.59
N VAL A 123 -20.89 1.04 19.69
CA VAL A 123 -19.54 1.62 19.72
C VAL A 123 -19.24 2.41 18.44
N THR A 124 -19.63 1.89 17.27
CA THR A 124 -19.50 2.61 15.99
C THR A 124 -20.31 3.90 15.99
N GLY A 125 -21.51 3.88 16.60
CA GLY A 125 -22.33 5.07 16.78
C GLY A 125 -21.73 6.08 17.77
N PHE A 126 -21.19 5.60 18.89
CA PHE A 126 -20.52 6.39 19.92
C PHE A 126 -19.29 7.12 19.36
N VAL A 127 -18.37 6.40 18.69
CA VAL A 127 -17.17 6.98 18.07
C VAL A 127 -17.54 8.03 17.02
N ARG A 128 -18.57 7.78 16.19
CA ARG A 128 -19.02 8.75 15.18
C ARG A 128 -19.60 10.04 15.77
N ARG A 129 -20.13 10.00 16.99
CA ARG A 129 -20.71 11.17 17.69
C ARG A 129 -19.67 11.94 18.51
N GLN A 130 -18.55 11.32 18.86
CA GLN A 130 -17.48 11.94 19.64
C GLN A 130 -16.34 12.40 18.72
N PRO A 131 -16.23 13.70 18.38
CA PRO A 131 -15.22 14.19 17.44
C PRO A 131 -13.77 13.98 17.91
N LYS A 132 -13.60 13.76 19.21
CA LYS A 132 -12.30 13.47 19.85
C LYS A 132 -11.83 12.01 19.65
N LEU A 133 -12.69 11.11 19.18
CA LEU A 133 -12.39 9.69 19.01
C LEU A 133 -12.37 9.31 17.53
N GLN A 134 -11.49 8.39 17.14
CA GLN A 134 -11.44 7.84 15.78
C GLN A 134 -11.11 6.35 15.80
N SER A 135 -11.80 5.56 14.97
CA SER A 135 -11.48 4.15 14.76
C SER A 135 -10.34 4.02 13.74
N ARG A 136 -9.26 3.34 14.12
CA ARG A 136 -8.13 2.99 13.24
C ARG A 136 -7.90 1.47 13.28
N PHE A 137 -7.41 0.90 12.19
CA PHE A 137 -6.97 -0.50 12.19
C PHE A 137 -5.63 -0.58 12.92
N SER A 138 -5.54 -1.44 13.95
CA SER A 138 -4.24 -1.79 14.53
C SER A 138 -3.47 -2.67 13.55
N ARG A 139 -2.17 -2.42 13.41
CA ARG A 139 -1.26 -3.37 12.76
C ARG A 139 -0.85 -4.38 13.82
N LYS A 140 -0.87 -5.68 13.48
CA LYS A 140 -0.33 -6.72 14.37
C LYS A 140 1.18 -6.48 14.49
N TYR A 141 1.61 -5.90 15.60
CA TYR A 141 3.00 -5.70 15.94
C TYR A 141 3.48 -6.93 16.71
N ASN A 142 4.53 -7.61 16.26
CA ASN A 142 5.02 -8.81 16.94
C ASN A 142 5.75 -8.38 18.23
N TYR A 143 5.36 -8.91 19.38
CA TYR A 143 5.90 -8.51 20.70
C TYR A 143 7.42 -8.74 20.80
N GLN A 144 7.93 -9.82 20.21
CA GLN A 144 9.38 -10.08 20.11
C GLN A 144 10.11 -9.06 19.22
N ARG A 145 9.40 -8.45 18.26
CA ARG A 145 9.95 -7.40 17.39
C ARG A 145 10.03 -6.07 18.15
N ALA A 146 9.07 -5.77 19.03
CA ALA A 146 9.10 -4.55 19.88
C ALA A 146 10.24 -4.52 20.90
N GLN A 147 10.67 -5.68 21.44
CA GLN A 147 11.82 -5.74 22.36
C GLN A 147 13.17 -5.58 21.66
N ASN A 148 13.28 -6.00 20.38
CA ASN A 148 14.52 -5.94 19.61
C ASN A 148 14.65 -4.66 18.76
N GLU A 149 13.56 -3.92 18.59
CA GLU A 149 13.53 -2.56 18.04
C GLU A 149 13.72 -1.49 19.11
N ASP A 150 14.34 -1.85 20.24
CA ASP A 150 14.72 -0.88 21.26
C ASP A 150 15.60 0.21 20.60
N PRO A 151 15.18 1.49 20.64
CA PRO A 151 15.97 2.60 20.12
C PRO A 151 17.40 2.63 20.67
N GLU A 152 17.64 2.13 21.88
CA GLU A 152 18.99 2.04 22.47
C GLU A 152 19.85 0.99 21.76
N VAL A 153 19.30 -0.19 21.48
CA VAL A 153 20.00 -1.27 20.76
C VAL A 153 20.33 -0.85 19.32
N ILE A 154 19.37 -0.22 18.64
CA ILE A 154 19.56 0.30 17.28
C ILE A 154 20.62 1.41 17.28
N ARG A 155 20.59 2.31 18.26
CA ARG A 155 21.59 3.38 18.39
C ARG A 155 22.98 2.83 18.65
N ALA A 156 23.13 1.90 19.59
CA ALA A 156 24.41 1.26 19.89
C ALA A 156 24.99 0.54 18.65
N TRP A 157 24.13 -0.05 17.82
CA TRP A 157 24.55 -0.63 16.55
C TRP A 157 25.04 0.43 15.54
N PHE A 158 24.30 1.53 15.36
CA PHE A 158 24.74 2.64 14.50
C PHE A 158 26.05 3.25 14.99
N ASP A 159 26.24 3.39 16.30
CA ASP A 159 27.49 3.86 16.90
C ASP A 159 28.64 2.90 16.57
N LYS A 160 28.40 1.58 16.66
CA LYS A 160 29.39 0.55 16.32
C LYS A 160 29.79 0.61 14.84
N VAL A 161 28.82 0.80 13.94
CA VAL A 161 29.06 0.98 12.50
C VAL A 161 29.93 2.21 12.28
N HIS A 162 29.56 3.36 12.85
CA HIS A 162 30.29 4.61 12.69
C HIS A 162 31.71 4.54 13.25
N GLN A 163 31.89 4.02 14.46
CA GLN A 163 33.21 3.82 15.06
C GLN A 163 34.11 2.93 14.19
N THR A 164 33.54 1.91 13.56
CA THR A 164 34.28 1.02 12.66
C THR A 164 34.71 1.76 11.40
N ILE A 165 33.81 2.52 10.78
CA ILE A 165 34.11 3.36 9.61
C ILE A 165 35.26 4.32 9.93
N CYS A 166 35.18 5.04 11.04
CA CYS A 166 36.22 5.99 11.46
C CYS A 166 37.55 5.30 11.80
N ARG A 167 37.52 4.19 12.55
CA ARG A 167 38.72 3.48 13.01
C ARG A 167 39.54 2.91 11.86
N TYR A 168 38.87 2.40 10.83
CA TYR A 168 39.50 1.71 9.71
C TYR A 168 39.58 2.57 8.44
N GLY A 169 39.08 3.81 8.48
CA GLY A 169 39.10 4.73 7.34
C GLY A 169 38.30 4.20 6.15
N ILE A 170 37.15 3.57 6.40
CA ILE A 170 36.32 2.95 5.36
C ILE A 170 35.61 4.05 4.57
N THR A 171 35.70 4.02 3.25
CA THR A 171 35.01 4.97 2.38
C THR A 171 33.58 4.53 2.12
N ASP A 172 32.68 5.46 1.77
CA ASP A 172 31.30 5.13 1.40
C ASP A 172 31.21 4.12 0.24
N ALA A 173 32.20 4.11 -0.65
CA ALA A 173 32.28 3.16 -1.77
C ALA A 173 32.61 1.72 -1.34
N ASP A 174 33.20 1.56 -0.15
CA ASP A 174 33.65 0.29 0.43
C ASP A 174 32.64 -0.31 1.43
N ILE A 175 31.43 0.27 1.51
CA ILE A 175 30.33 -0.20 2.35
C ILE A 175 29.36 -1.04 1.51
N TYR A 176 29.15 -2.28 1.95
CA TYR A 176 28.33 -3.27 1.26
C TYR A 176 27.23 -3.80 2.17
N ASN A 177 26.08 -4.10 1.55
CA ASN A 177 24.96 -4.74 2.19
C ASN A 177 24.66 -6.07 1.52
N PHE A 178 24.48 -7.13 2.30
CA PHE A 178 24.21 -8.49 1.88
C PHE A 178 22.88 -8.97 2.42
N ASP A 179 22.11 -9.66 1.57
CA ASP A 179 20.87 -10.30 1.98
C ASP A 179 20.39 -11.38 1.00
N GLU A 180 19.45 -12.20 1.46
CA GLU A 180 18.84 -13.30 0.71
C GLU A 180 17.36 -13.08 0.47
N THR A 181 16.89 -13.45 -0.73
CA THR A 181 15.47 -13.46 -1.03
C THR A 181 15.03 -14.74 -1.72
N GLY A 182 13.95 -15.33 -1.20
CA GLY A 182 13.27 -16.47 -1.81
C GLY A 182 12.24 -16.05 -2.87
N PHE A 183 12.18 -16.81 -3.95
CA PHE A 183 11.17 -16.77 -5.00
C PHE A 183 10.51 -18.14 -5.14
N ALA A 184 9.19 -18.17 -5.20
CA ALA A 184 8.47 -19.31 -5.72
C ALA A 184 8.32 -19.11 -7.25
N ILE A 185 8.96 -19.97 -8.06
CA ILE A 185 9.16 -19.75 -9.51
C ILE A 185 7.84 -19.45 -10.24
N GLY A 186 6.77 -20.17 -9.89
CA GLY A 186 5.44 -20.05 -10.50
C GLY A 186 4.41 -19.27 -9.69
N VAL A 187 4.79 -18.48 -8.68
CA VAL A 187 3.81 -17.69 -7.92
C VAL A 187 3.83 -16.24 -8.41
N THR A 188 2.68 -15.79 -8.91
CA THR A 188 2.46 -14.40 -9.29
C THR A 188 2.22 -13.55 -8.04
N ALA A 189 2.80 -12.34 -8.00
CA ALA A 189 2.53 -11.41 -6.90
C ALA A 189 1.05 -10.99 -6.93
N THR A 190 0.43 -10.83 -5.75
CA THR A 190 -0.97 -10.39 -5.67
C THR A 190 -1.13 -9.03 -6.35
N SER A 191 -1.87 -8.99 -7.46
CA SER A 191 -2.07 -7.78 -8.27
C SER A 191 -3.52 -7.29 -8.20
N LYS A 192 -3.70 -5.97 -8.30
CA LYS A 192 -5.03 -5.36 -8.34
C LYS A 192 -5.61 -5.55 -9.74
N VAL A 193 -6.57 -6.47 -9.88
CA VAL A 193 -7.24 -6.76 -11.15
C VAL A 193 -8.42 -5.82 -11.40
N VAL A 194 -8.68 -5.51 -12.68
CA VAL A 194 -9.88 -4.79 -13.12
C VAL A 194 -10.89 -5.81 -13.66
N THR A 195 -12.08 -5.89 -13.06
CA THR A 195 -13.13 -6.86 -13.39
C THR A 195 -14.46 -6.18 -13.66
N ARG A 196 -15.44 -6.92 -14.19
CA ARG A 196 -16.82 -6.43 -14.38
C ARG A 196 -17.40 -5.94 -13.05
N SER A 197 -18.14 -4.83 -13.07
CA SER A 197 -18.74 -4.19 -11.90
C SER A 197 -19.83 -5.01 -11.21
N GLU A 198 -20.41 -5.97 -11.93
CA GLU A 198 -21.49 -6.85 -11.45
C GLU A 198 -20.99 -7.97 -10.53
N TYR A 199 -19.67 -8.15 -10.42
CA TYR A 199 -19.07 -9.22 -9.63
C TYR A 199 -18.75 -8.78 -8.20
N TYR A 200 -19.27 -9.53 -7.23
CA TYR A 200 -18.91 -9.41 -5.81
C TYR A 200 -17.90 -10.50 -5.44
N GLY A 201 -16.67 -10.12 -5.10
CA GLY A 201 -15.63 -11.03 -4.59
C GLY A 201 -14.25 -10.84 -5.23
N LYS A 202 -13.21 -11.44 -4.62
CA LYS A 202 -11.85 -11.50 -5.19
C LYS A 202 -11.82 -12.60 -6.26
N ARG A 203 -11.33 -12.30 -7.47
CA ARG A 203 -11.09 -13.36 -8.46
C ARG A 203 -9.89 -14.21 -8.07
N ALA A 204 -10.05 -15.53 -8.19
CA ALA A 204 -8.91 -16.44 -8.29
C ALA A 204 -8.27 -16.23 -9.67
N VAL A 205 -6.99 -15.87 -9.68
CA VAL A 205 -6.15 -15.90 -10.88
C VAL A 205 -5.48 -17.28 -10.88
N ALA A 206 -5.53 -17.99 -12.01
CA ALA A 206 -4.82 -19.26 -12.13
C ALA A 206 -3.32 -19.01 -11.89
N GLU A 207 -2.71 -19.76 -10.98
CA GLU A 207 -1.27 -19.74 -10.71
C GLU A 207 -0.61 -20.89 -11.48
N PRO A 208 0.58 -20.69 -12.08
CA PRO A 208 1.39 -21.80 -12.58
C PRO A 208 1.59 -22.86 -11.49
N GLY A 209 1.48 -24.15 -11.85
CA GLY A 209 1.51 -25.26 -10.88
C GLY A 209 2.85 -25.46 -10.16
N ASN A 210 3.94 -24.83 -10.63
CA ASN A 210 5.27 -24.99 -10.05
C ASN A 210 5.49 -24.05 -8.85
N ARG A 211 5.57 -24.62 -7.65
CA ARG A 211 5.89 -23.90 -6.40
C ARG A 211 7.31 -24.14 -5.91
N GLU A 212 8.21 -24.57 -6.80
CA GLU A 212 9.61 -24.74 -6.45
C GLU A 212 10.23 -23.39 -6.04
N TRP A 213 11.04 -23.43 -4.98
CA TRP A 213 11.72 -22.27 -4.43
C TRP A 213 13.11 -22.10 -5.03
N VAL A 214 13.45 -20.86 -5.30
CA VAL A 214 14.80 -20.39 -5.66
C VAL A 214 15.19 -19.32 -4.67
N THR A 215 16.40 -19.41 -4.14
CA THR A 215 16.96 -18.36 -3.29
C THR A 215 17.98 -17.57 -4.11
N ALA A 216 17.87 -16.25 -4.11
CA ALA A 216 18.86 -15.37 -4.69
C ALA A 216 19.57 -14.63 -3.55
N ILE A 217 20.89 -14.77 -3.50
CA ILE A 217 21.76 -13.92 -2.69
C ILE A 217 22.09 -12.69 -3.51
N GLU A 218 21.81 -11.52 -2.93
CA GLU A 218 22.06 -10.23 -3.53
C GLU A 218 23.01 -9.43 -2.63
N CYS A 219 23.89 -8.65 -3.25
CA CYS A 219 24.78 -7.75 -2.53
C CYS A 219 24.87 -6.41 -3.27
N ILE A 220 24.74 -5.31 -2.53
CA ILE A 220 24.78 -3.95 -3.06
C ILE A 220 25.85 -3.14 -2.36
N GLY A 221 26.55 -2.31 -3.13
CA GLY A 221 27.41 -1.23 -2.63
C GLY A 221 26.75 0.13 -2.85
N SER A 222 27.51 1.21 -2.70
CA SER A 222 27.01 2.58 -2.87
C SER A 222 26.63 2.90 -4.33
N GLY A 223 25.38 2.59 -4.68
CA GLY A 223 24.77 2.88 -5.99
C GLY A 223 24.87 1.76 -7.03
N PHE A 224 25.40 0.59 -6.69
CA PHE A 224 25.51 -0.54 -7.62
C PHE A 224 25.24 -1.87 -6.93
N ALA A 225 24.93 -2.90 -7.72
CA ALA A 225 24.74 -4.26 -7.25
C ALA A 225 25.84 -5.18 -7.82
N LEU A 226 26.35 -6.08 -7.00
CA LEU A 226 27.26 -7.15 -7.42
C LEU A 226 26.49 -8.23 -8.19
N ASP A 227 27.16 -9.07 -8.96
CA ASP A 227 26.50 -10.20 -9.60
C ASP A 227 25.90 -11.16 -8.55
N PRO A 228 24.64 -11.59 -8.75
CA PRO A 228 23.92 -12.39 -7.76
C PRO A 228 24.44 -13.83 -7.73
N TYR A 229 24.14 -14.48 -6.61
CA TYR A 229 24.44 -15.90 -6.40
C TYR A 229 23.13 -16.66 -6.21
N ILE A 230 22.77 -17.46 -7.22
CA ILE A 230 21.45 -18.11 -7.31
C ILE A 230 21.55 -19.53 -6.78
N ILE A 231 20.65 -19.90 -5.88
CA ILE A 231 20.59 -21.22 -5.25
C ILE A 231 19.32 -21.92 -5.70
N PHE A 232 19.48 -23.05 -6.37
CA PHE A 232 18.38 -23.92 -6.75
C PHE A 232 18.19 -25.06 -5.77
N LYS A 233 16.93 -25.42 -5.55
CA LYS A 233 16.61 -26.68 -4.91
C LYS A 233 17.08 -27.85 -5.79
N GLY A 234 17.89 -28.75 -5.28
CA GLY A 234 18.35 -29.92 -6.02
C GLY A 234 19.68 -30.51 -5.53
N ARG A 235 19.99 -31.73 -6.01
CA ARG A 235 21.22 -32.47 -5.68
C ARG A 235 22.30 -32.37 -6.75
N VAL A 236 21.89 -32.20 -8.01
CA VAL A 236 22.78 -32.15 -9.17
C VAL A 236 22.62 -30.83 -9.92
N PHE A 237 23.69 -30.40 -10.58
CA PHE A 237 23.58 -29.31 -11.54
C PHE A 237 23.13 -29.88 -12.88
N ILE A 238 22.25 -29.16 -13.55
CA ILE A 238 21.89 -29.45 -14.93
C ILE A 238 22.73 -28.52 -15.82
N GLN A 239 23.46 -29.08 -16.79
CA GLN A 239 24.38 -28.33 -17.64
C GLN A 239 23.70 -27.14 -18.33
N GLY A 240 22.47 -27.35 -18.82
CA GLY A 240 21.68 -26.30 -19.46
C GLY A 240 21.43 -25.07 -18.58
N TRP A 241 21.53 -25.14 -17.24
CA TRP A 241 21.39 -23.96 -16.39
C TRP A 241 22.51 -22.94 -16.61
N PHE A 242 23.72 -23.39 -16.97
CA PHE A 242 24.86 -22.50 -17.17
C PHE A 242 24.85 -21.81 -18.54
N GLU A 243 24.10 -22.34 -19.52
CA GLU A 243 23.98 -21.75 -20.86
C GLU A 243 23.19 -20.44 -20.86
N TYR A 244 22.19 -20.34 -19.97
CA TYR A 244 21.33 -19.16 -19.84
C TYR A 244 21.78 -18.21 -18.72
N LEU A 245 22.86 -18.54 -18.02
CA LEU A 245 23.35 -17.75 -16.90
C LEU A 245 24.19 -16.57 -17.43
N PRO A 246 23.85 -15.31 -17.08
CA PRO A 246 24.66 -14.17 -17.49
C PRO A 246 26.10 -14.28 -17.01
N LYS A 247 27.04 -13.73 -17.79
CA LYS A 247 28.46 -13.74 -17.46
C LYS A 247 28.70 -13.05 -16.11
N GLY A 248 29.40 -13.73 -15.20
CA GLY A 248 29.72 -13.23 -13.85
C GLY A 248 28.80 -13.78 -12.75
N TRP A 249 27.59 -14.21 -13.12
CA TRP A 249 26.65 -14.78 -12.17
C TRP A 249 27.10 -16.17 -11.73
N ARG A 250 26.74 -16.53 -10.50
CA ARG A 250 27.08 -17.81 -9.90
C ARG A 250 25.81 -18.58 -9.56
N LEU A 251 25.91 -19.90 -9.65
CA LEU A 251 24.79 -20.80 -9.40
C LEU A 251 25.26 -21.91 -8.47
N ASP A 252 24.48 -22.15 -7.41
CA ASP A 252 24.69 -23.24 -6.47
C ASP A 252 23.37 -23.98 -6.23
N LYS A 253 23.43 -25.05 -5.45
CA LYS A 253 22.29 -25.92 -5.17
C LYS A 253 22.27 -26.34 -3.71
N SER A 254 21.07 -26.54 -3.19
CA SER A 254 20.86 -27.17 -1.88
C SER A 254 19.64 -28.08 -1.92
N GLU A 255 19.58 -29.09 -1.06
CA GLU A 255 18.46 -30.04 -1.07
C GLU A 255 17.10 -29.38 -0.80
N ASN A 256 17.11 -28.32 0.01
CA ASN A 256 15.92 -27.59 0.43
C ASN A 256 15.73 -26.25 -0.32
N GLY A 257 16.72 -25.81 -1.10
CA GLY A 257 16.71 -24.52 -1.80
C GLY A 257 17.10 -23.32 -0.94
N TRP A 258 17.51 -23.54 0.31
CA TRP A 258 17.96 -22.51 1.25
C TRP A 258 19.50 -22.42 1.30
N THR A 259 20.00 -21.29 1.79
CA THR A 259 21.42 -21.08 2.08
C THR A 259 21.85 -21.99 3.24
N THR A 260 23.08 -22.50 3.17
CA THR A 260 23.77 -23.16 4.27
C THR A 260 25.07 -22.43 4.60
N ASN A 261 25.69 -22.75 5.74
CA ASN A 261 27.01 -22.22 6.13
C ASN A 261 28.05 -22.36 5.01
N GLU A 262 28.05 -23.51 4.32
CA GLU A 262 29.00 -23.82 3.26
C GLU A 262 28.75 -22.98 2.01
N ILE A 263 27.48 -22.72 1.69
CA ILE A 263 27.09 -21.84 0.58
C ILE A 263 27.47 -20.40 0.90
N GLY A 264 27.24 -19.93 2.14
CA GLY A 264 27.67 -18.59 2.57
C GLY A 264 29.20 -18.41 2.47
N LEU A 265 29.97 -19.42 2.86
CA LEU A 265 31.43 -19.42 2.72
C LEU A 265 31.87 -19.40 1.25
N ARG A 266 31.26 -20.24 0.40
CA ARG A 266 31.54 -20.25 -1.05
C ARG A 266 31.18 -18.93 -1.71
N TRP A 267 30.04 -18.35 -1.36
CA TRP A 267 29.65 -17.03 -1.82
C TRP A 267 30.71 -15.98 -1.48
N LEU A 268 31.21 -15.98 -0.23
CA LEU A 268 32.24 -15.03 0.21
C LEU A 268 33.53 -15.20 -0.61
N SER A 269 34.03 -16.43 -0.78
CA SER A 269 35.30 -16.72 -1.48
C SER A 269 35.22 -16.62 -3.00
N GLU A 270 34.12 -17.10 -3.62
CA GLU A 270 34.02 -17.30 -5.07
C GLU A 270 33.25 -16.17 -5.77
N SER A 271 32.52 -15.35 -5.02
CA SER A 271 31.71 -14.25 -5.55
C SER A 271 32.09 -12.91 -4.94
N PHE A 272 31.93 -12.71 -3.62
CA PHE A 272 32.09 -11.40 -3.00
C PHE A 272 33.52 -10.86 -3.08
N ILE A 273 34.51 -11.62 -2.60
CA ILE A 273 35.92 -11.19 -2.59
C ILE A 273 36.43 -10.90 -4.03
N PRO A 274 36.23 -11.77 -5.03
CA PRO A 274 36.67 -11.50 -6.40
C PRO A 274 36.03 -10.24 -7.00
N GLN A 275 34.73 -10.01 -6.77
CA GLN A 275 34.01 -8.88 -7.35
C GLN A 275 34.33 -7.53 -6.69
N THR A 276 34.69 -7.54 -5.41
CA THR A 276 35.03 -6.32 -4.66
C THR A 276 36.49 -5.93 -4.80
N LYS A 277 37.39 -6.88 -5.06
CA LYS A 277 38.84 -6.61 -5.19
C LYS A 277 39.21 -5.53 -6.20
N SER A 278 38.51 -5.47 -7.35
CA SER A 278 38.75 -4.46 -8.39
C SER A 278 38.05 -3.12 -8.13
N ARG A 279 37.12 -3.07 -7.18
CA ARG A 279 36.26 -1.90 -6.88
C ARG A 279 36.66 -1.17 -5.60
N ARG A 280 37.43 -1.85 -4.75
CA ARG A 280 37.87 -1.36 -3.45
C ARG A 280 38.68 -0.07 -3.61
N GLN A 281 38.31 0.97 -2.86
CA GLN A 281 39.04 2.25 -2.83
C GLN A 281 40.01 2.32 -1.66
N GLY A 282 39.56 1.92 -0.47
CA GLY A 282 40.35 1.87 0.75
C GLY A 282 41.06 0.54 1.00
N ARG A 283 41.63 0.37 2.19
CA ARG A 283 42.18 -0.93 2.60
C ARG A 283 41.10 -1.89 3.06
N TRP A 284 40.14 -1.38 3.86
CA TRP A 284 39.14 -2.17 4.57
C TRP A 284 37.77 -2.05 3.91
N LEU A 285 37.05 -3.18 3.82
CA LEU A 285 35.65 -3.21 3.41
C LEU A 285 34.74 -3.41 4.61
N LEU A 286 33.57 -2.77 4.61
CA LEU A 286 32.51 -3.03 5.56
C LEU A 286 31.41 -3.87 4.90
N LEU A 287 31.13 -5.04 5.46
CA LEU A 287 30.02 -5.90 5.04
C LEU A 287 28.94 -5.89 6.14
N ILE A 288 27.76 -5.41 5.80
CA ILE A 288 26.58 -5.39 6.66
C ILE A 288 25.66 -6.54 6.24
N LEU A 289 25.31 -7.41 7.19
CA LEU A 289 24.45 -8.57 6.96
C LEU A 289 23.47 -8.79 8.12
N ASP A 290 22.48 -9.64 7.91
CA ASP A 290 21.59 -10.07 8.98
C ASP A 290 22.29 -11.05 9.95
N GLY A 291 21.75 -11.17 11.15
CA GLY A 291 22.30 -12.07 12.17
C GLY A 291 21.94 -13.54 11.97
N HIS A 292 21.58 -13.97 10.74
CA HIS A 292 21.13 -15.34 10.53
C HIS A 292 22.27 -16.34 10.76
N SER A 293 21.96 -17.48 11.39
CA SER A 293 22.93 -18.46 11.86
C SER A 293 23.81 -19.08 10.78
N SER A 294 23.47 -18.92 9.50
CA SER A 294 24.25 -19.38 8.35
C SER A 294 25.51 -18.54 8.05
N HIS A 295 25.61 -17.33 8.62
CA HIS A 295 26.58 -16.31 8.17
C HIS A 295 27.69 -16.01 9.19
N LEU A 296 27.71 -16.72 10.32
CA LEU A 296 28.56 -16.41 11.47
C LEU A 296 29.44 -17.58 11.90
N THR A 297 29.87 -18.38 10.93
CA THR A 297 30.83 -19.45 11.24
C THR A 297 32.23 -18.88 11.51
N PRO A 298 33.05 -19.51 12.37
CA PRO A 298 34.44 -19.11 12.56
C PRO A 298 35.24 -19.07 11.25
N ARG A 299 34.90 -19.94 10.29
CA ARG A 299 35.52 -19.96 8.96
C ARG A 299 35.17 -18.71 8.14
N PHE A 300 33.93 -18.26 8.20
CA PHE A 300 33.50 -17.03 7.55
C PHE A 300 34.24 -15.82 8.12
N HIS A 301 34.30 -15.70 9.46
CA HIS A 301 35.06 -14.63 10.12
C HIS A 301 36.55 -14.64 9.78
N LYS A 302 37.17 -15.83 9.76
CA LYS A 302 38.58 -15.98 9.37
C LYS A 302 38.81 -15.49 7.95
N LEU A 303 37.97 -15.90 7.00
CA LEU A 303 38.08 -15.50 5.60
C LEU A 303 37.88 -13.99 5.42
N CYS A 304 36.94 -13.39 6.15
CA CYS A 304 36.78 -11.93 6.19
C CYS A 304 38.06 -11.23 6.69
N ALA A 305 38.62 -11.70 7.82
CA ALA A 305 39.83 -11.12 8.40
C ALA A 305 41.05 -11.23 7.46
N GLU A 306 41.23 -12.38 6.80
CA GLU A 306 42.31 -12.61 5.81
C GLU A 306 42.22 -11.69 4.58
N ASN A 307 41.07 -11.07 4.32
CA ASN A 307 40.81 -10.22 3.15
C ASN A 307 40.54 -8.74 3.51
N ASP A 308 40.88 -8.31 4.73
CA ASP A 308 40.60 -6.98 5.28
C ASP A 308 39.10 -6.61 5.17
N ILE A 309 38.19 -7.55 5.45
CA ILE A 309 36.74 -7.34 5.48
C ILE A 309 36.26 -7.35 6.94
N ILE A 310 35.49 -6.33 7.31
CA ILE A 310 34.84 -6.24 8.61
C ILE A 310 33.35 -6.54 8.41
N ALA A 311 32.89 -7.65 8.98
CA ALA A 311 31.50 -8.05 8.98
C ALA A 311 30.78 -7.50 10.23
N ILE A 312 29.69 -6.76 10.04
CA ILE A 312 28.82 -6.29 11.14
C ILE A 312 27.42 -6.84 10.91
N CYS A 313 26.90 -7.56 11.91
CA CYS A 313 25.52 -8.02 11.91
C CYS A 313 24.58 -6.94 12.42
N MET A 314 23.42 -6.83 11.80
CA MET A 314 22.31 -6.04 12.33
C MET A 314 21.72 -6.69 13.59
N PRO A 315 21.10 -5.89 14.48
CA PRO A 315 20.31 -6.41 15.59
C PRO A 315 19.23 -7.38 15.13
N ALA A 316 18.86 -8.33 15.99
CA ALA A 316 17.81 -9.29 15.68
C ALA A 316 16.50 -8.58 15.29
N HIS A 317 15.76 -9.16 14.36
CA HIS A 317 14.44 -8.66 13.91
C HIS A 317 14.40 -7.23 13.35
N SER A 318 15.55 -6.62 13.05
CA SER A 318 15.65 -5.24 12.55
C SER A 318 15.79 -5.11 11.03
N SER A 319 15.82 -6.21 10.26
CA SER A 319 16.10 -6.15 8.81
C SER A 319 15.17 -5.19 8.06
N HIS A 320 13.86 -5.25 8.33
CA HIS A 320 12.87 -4.37 7.70
C HIS A 320 13.05 -2.85 7.95
N ILE A 321 13.96 -2.42 8.84
CA ILE A 321 14.32 -1.02 9.10
C ILE A 321 15.81 -0.70 8.89
N LEU A 322 16.70 -1.69 8.98
CA LEU A 322 18.15 -1.50 8.86
C LEU A 322 18.80 -2.17 7.63
N GLN A 323 18.07 -3.00 6.89
CA GLN A 323 18.57 -3.76 5.75
C GLN A 323 18.16 -3.08 4.42
N PRO A 324 19.07 -2.33 3.76
CA PRO A 324 18.81 -1.68 2.47
C PRO A 324 18.09 -2.58 1.45
N LEU A 325 18.52 -3.83 1.30
CA LEU A 325 17.92 -4.77 0.35
C LEU A 325 16.44 -5.04 0.63
N ASP A 326 16.06 -5.27 1.90
CA ASP A 326 14.67 -5.45 2.32
C ASP A 326 13.84 -4.16 2.17
N ILE A 327 14.41 -3.01 2.54
CA ILE A 327 13.70 -1.73 2.61
C ILE A 327 13.29 -1.25 1.21
N GLY A 328 14.17 -1.37 0.21
CA GLY A 328 13.95 -0.75 -1.08
C GLY A 328 14.16 -1.63 -2.31
N CYS A 329 14.95 -2.71 -2.28
CA CYS A 329 15.29 -3.47 -3.49
C CYS A 329 14.39 -4.69 -3.73
N PHE A 330 14.14 -5.50 -2.69
CA PHE A 330 13.45 -6.79 -2.83
C PHE A 330 11.97 -6.67 -3.17
N ALA A 331 11.27 -5.65 -2.66
CA ALA A 331 9.87 -5.44 -3.00
C ALA A 331 9.66 -5.05 -4.48
N PRO A 332 10.40 -4.08 -5.05
CA PRO A 332 10.40 -3.82 -6.49
C PRO A 332 10.81 -5.04 -7.34
N LEU A 333 11.84 -5.78 -6.90
CA LEU A 333 12.30 -6.99 -7.59
C LEU A 333 11.20 -8.04 -7.70
N LYS A 334 10.55 -8.41 -6.58
CA LYS A 334 9.43 -9.36 -6.54
C LYS A 334 8.26 -8.88 -7.39
N ARG A 335 7.97 -7.58 -7.38
CA ARG A 335 6.93 -6.98 -8.21
C ARG A 335 7.30 -7.02 -9.70
N SER A 336 8.55 -6.81 -10.05
CA SER A 336 9.03 -6.87 -11.44
C SER A 336 8.94 -8.29 -11.98
N TYR A 337 9.49 -9.26 -11.25
CA TYR A 337 9.42 -10.67 -11.60
C TYR A 337 7.95 -11.15 -11.71
N GLY A 338 7.10 -10.80 -10.75
CA GLY A 338 5.67 -11.12 -10.80
C GLY A 338 4.95 -10.57 -12.04
N ARG A 339 5.31 -9.38 -12.52
CA ARG A 339 4.77 -8.81 -13.78
C ARG A 339 5.18 -9.62 -15.01
N ILE A 340 6.38 -10.18 -15.01
CA ILE A 340 6.89 -11.03 -16.11
C ILE A 340 6.11 -12.35 -16.13
N VAL A 341 5.99 -13.01 -14.98
CA VAL A 341 5.20 -14.26 -14.85
C VAL A 341 3.73 -14.04 -15.25
N ASP A 342 3.11 -12.93 -14.80
CA ASP A 342 1.74 -12.55 -15.20
C ASP A 342 1.58 -12.36 -16.73
N ARG A 343 2.62 -11.87 -17.41
CA ARG A 343 2.60 -11.69 -18.88
C ARG A 343 2.61 -13.06 -19.57
N TRP A 344 3.40 -14.00 -19.06
CA TRP A 344 3.50 -15.36 -19.60
C TRP A 344 2.24 -16.17 -19.38
N MET A 345 1.64 -16.10 -18.19
CA MET A 345 0.35 -16.73 -17.91
C MET A 345 -0.75 -16.26 -18.87
N ARG A 346 -0.80 -14.95 -19.15
CA ARG A 346 -1.73 -14.39 -20.15
C ARG A 346 -1.46 -14.86 -21.58
N ALA A 347 -0.25 -15.32 -21.88
CA ALA A 347 0.13 -15.88 -23.17
C ALA A 347 -0.08 -17.40 -23.25
N GLY A 348 -0.66 -18.04 -22.22
CA GLY A 348 -0.93 -19.48 -22.20
C GLY A 348 0.26 -20.34 -21.79
N VAL A 349 1.26 -19.76 -21.12
CA VAL A 349 2.37 -20.51 -20.54
C VAL A 349 2.02 -20.90 -19.10
N ASP A 350 1.60 -22.15 -18.90
CA ASP A 350 1.06 -22.63 -17.62
C ASP A 350 2.13 -23.13 -16.63
N PHE A 351 3.40 -23.12 -17.04
CA PHE A 351 4.52 -23.63 -16.27
C PHE A 351 5.76 -22.76 -16.45
N VAL A 352 6.40 -22.38 -15.34
CA VAL A 352 7.69 -21.69 -15.31
C VAL A 352 8.69 -22.60 -14.58
N ASP A 353 9.79 -22.91 -15.23
CA ASP A 353 10.88 -23.73 -14.74
C ASP A 353 12.12 -22.89 -14.37
N LYS A 354 13.19 -23.55 -13.95
CA LYS A 354 14.45 -22.91 -13.56
C LYS A 354 15.15 -22.19 -14.70
N LEU A 355 15.08 -22.70 -15.93
CA LEU A 355 15.71 -22.05 -17.10
C LEU A 355 14.97 -20.74 -17.43
N GLU A 356 13.66 -20.77 -17.30
CA GLU A 356 12.80 -19.62 -17.50
C GLU A 356 12.98 -18.59 -16.37
N PHE A 357 13.18 -19.04 -15.14
CA PHE A 357 13.63 -18.16 -14.06
C PHE A 357 14.95 -17.47 -14.43
N LEU A 358 16.00 -18.21 -14.83
CA LEU A 358 17.30 -17.63 -15.19
C LEU A 358 17.22 -16.66 -16.37
N SER A 359 16.32 -16.92 -17.31
CA SER A 359 16.13 -16.05 -18.48
C SER A 359 15.42 -14.73 -18.14
N ASN A 360 14.53 -14.73 -17.14
CA ASN A 360 13.70 -13.57 -16.80
C ASN A 360 14.20 -12.78 -15.58
N TYR A 361 14.90 -13.44 -14.65
CA TYR A 361 15.42 -12.80 -13.45
C TYR A 361 16.36 -11.62 -13.76
N PRO A 362 17.24 -11.66 -14.78
CA PRO A 362 18.05 -10.51 -15.17
C PRO A 362 17.23 -9.26 -15.53
N GLU A 363 16.13 -9.41 -16.29
CA GLU A 363 15.22 -8.30 -16.64
C GLU A 363 14.54 -7.75 -15.38
N ALA A 364 14.04 -8.62 -14.50
CA ALA A 364 13.43 -8.21 -13.25
C ALA A 364 14.43 -7.47 -12.33
N ARG A 365 15.68 -7.93 -12.32
CA ARG A 365 16.76 -7.38 -11.51
C ARG A 365 17.22 -6.02 -12.01
N SER A 366 17.40 -5.83 -13.33
CA SER A 366 17.74 -4.53 -13.89
C SER A 366 16.67 -3.47 -13.63
N ASP A 367 15.40 -3.87 -13.63
CA ASP A 367 14.27 -2.98 -13.29
C ASP A 367 14.27 -2.53 -11.82
N ALA A 368 14.78 -3.37 -10.91
CA ALA A 368 14.72 -3.14 -9.47
C ALA A 368 15.99 -2.50 -8.91
N PHE A 369 17.16 -2.97 -9.32
CA PHE A 369 18.48 -2.55 -8.83
C PHE A 369 19.04 -1.38 -9.63
N THR A 370 18.24 -0.32 -9.77
CA THR A 370 18.71 0.94 -10.36
C THR A 370 19.57 1.69 -9.35
N PHE A 371 20.46 2.57 -9.85
CA PHE A 371 21.28 3.44 -9.03
C PHE A 371 20.45 4.21 -7.99
N GLU A 372 19.32 4.79 -8.42
CA GLU A 372 18.42 5.55 -7.55
C GLU A 372 17.76 4.66 -6.48
N THR A 373 17.29 3.46 -6.84
CA THR A 373 16.69 2.54 -5.86
C THR A 373 17.71 2.16 -4.80
N ILE A 374 18.94 1.81 -5.18
CA ILE A 374 20.00 1.40 -4.25
C ILE A 374 20.38 2.55 -3.32
N GLN A 375 20.60 3.76 -3.85
CA GLN A 375 20.90 4.92 -3.01
C GLN A 375 19.77 5.26 -2.05
N ASN A 376 18.52 5.21 -2.51
CA ASN A 376 17.36 5.45 -1.67
C ASN A 376 17.22 4.37 -0.57
N SER A 377 17.55 3.12 -0.88
CA SER A 377 17.59 2.01 0.10
C SER A 377 18.60 2.26 1.22
N PHE A 378 19.84 2.63 0.87
CA PHE A 378 20.87 2.95 1.87
C PHE A 378 20.52 4.19 2.70
N ARG A 379 19.97 5.23 2.07
CA ARG A 379 19.52 6.43 2.77
C ARG A 379 18.38 6.12 3.74
N ALA A 380 17.40 5.32 3.31
CA ALA A 380 16.27 4.93 4.13
C ALA A 380 16.68 4.07 5.34
N ALA A 381 17.76 3.29 5.21
CA ALA A 381 18.41 2.54 6.28
C ALA A 381 19.33 3.39 7.18
N GLY A 382 19.52 4.67 6.88
CA GLY A 382 20.39 5.57 7.65
C GLY A 382 21.89 5.30 7.52
N LEU A 383 22.31 4.51 6.51
CA LEU A 383 23.70 4.07 6.35
C LEU A 383 24.51 4.97 5.41
N LEU A 384 23.95 5.36 4.25
CA LEU A 384 24.60 6.24 3.28
C LEU A 384 23.64 7.32 2.74
N PRO A 385 23.88 8.61 3.01
CA PRO A 385 24.84 9.13 3.99
C PRO A 385 24.49 8.64 5.40
N TYR A 386 25.50 8.55 6.28
CA TYR A 386 25.30 8.13 7.67
C TYR A 386 24.33 9.08 8.38
N ASN A 387 23.13 8.59 8.69
CA ASN A 387 22.09 9.35 9.36
C ASN A 387 21.15 8.43 10.17
N PRO A 388 21.50 8.09 11.42
CA PRO A 388 20.69 7.23 12.27
C PRO A 388 19.30 7.80 12.61
N THR A 389 19.11 9.13 12.57
CA THR A 389 17.83 9.75 12.99
C THR A 389 16.68 9.38 12.05
N GLU A 390 16.95 9.20 10.76
CA GLU A 390 15.98 8.72 9.75
C GLU A 390 15.33 7.38 10.12
N VAL A 391 16.03 6.54 10.88
CA VAL A 391 15.51 5.26 11.36
C VAL A 391 14.91 5.41 12.76
N LEU A 392 15.62 6.10 13.67
CA LEU A 392 15.17 6.28 15.06
C LEU A 392 13.82 7.05 15.14
N ASP A 393 13.57 7.99 14.24
CA ASP A 393 12.29 8.69 14.16
C ASP A 393 11.15 7.76 13.71
N LYS A 394 11.45 6.74 12.90
CA LYS A 394 10.46 5.75 12.43
C LYS A 394 10.09 4.72 13.49
N VAL A 395 11.00 4.44 14.43
CA VAL A 395 10.72 3.59 15.59
C VAL A 395 9.82 4.33 16.60
N ASN A 396 9.80 5.67 16.56
CA ASN A 396 9.06 6.54 17.48
C ASN A 396 7.73 7.13 16.93
N ILE A 397 7.15 6.58 15.85
CA ILE A 397 6.16 7.32 15.03
C ILE A 397 4.85 7.72 15.78
N ARG A 398 4.62 9.04 15.80
CA ARG A 398 3.30 9.69 15.61
C ARG A 398 3.11 10.08 14.13
N ILE A 399 1.94 9.74 13.57
CA ILE A 399 1.61 9.81 12.14
C ILE A 399 1.01 11.18 11.73
N ARG A 400 1.46 11.77 10.60
CA ARG A 400 0.69 12.76 9.81
C ARG A 400 0.87 12.58 8.29
N THR A 401 -0.14 12.97 7.52
CA THR A 401 -0.25 12.81 6.04
C THR A 401 -0.66 14.15 5.38
N PRO A 402 -0.18 14.51 4.17
CA PRO A 402 -0.71 15.63 3.38
C PRO A 402 -1.60 15.21 2.19
N THR A 403 -2.37 16.19 1.67
CA THR A 403 -3.44 16.09 0.63
C THR A 403 -3.02 16.85 -0.67
N PRO A 404 -3.53 16.50 -1.89
CA PRO A 404 -3.01 16.95 -3.19
C PRO A 404 -3.89 18.01 -3.92
N PRO A 405 -3.45 18.58 -5.07
CA PRO A 405 -4.33 19.31 -6.00
C PRO A 405 -4.33 18.82 -7.47
N SER A 406 -5.13 19.52 -8.29
CA SER A 406 -5.95 19.03 -9.43
C SER A 406 -5.58 19.53 -10.85
N SER A 407 -5.87 18.67 -11.85
CA SER A 407 -6.58 18.82 -13.15
C SER A 407 -6.32 19.92 -14.24
N ARG A 408 -6.19 19.40 -15.49
CA ARG A 408 -6.82 19.74 -16.81
C ARG A 408 -6.22 20.79 -17.78
N GLY A 409 -6.21 20.42 -19.08
CA GLY A 409 -6.31 21.32 -20.25
C GLY A 409 -5.78 20.71 -21.57
N SER A 410 -6.50 20.83 -22.70
CA SER A 410 -6.15 20.28 -24.03
C SER A 410 -6.64 21.23 -25.14
N SER A 411 -5.95 21.33 -26.29
CA SER A 411 -6.54 21.83 -27.56
C SER A 411 -5.89 21.30 -28.86
N VAL A 412 -6.76 20.71 -29.70
CA VAL A 412 -6.97 20.66 -31.17
C VAL A 412 -5.89 21.09 -32.22
N LEU A 413 -5.74 20.29 -33.31
CA LEU A 413 -5.24 20.70 -34.66
C LEU A 413 -5.76 19.81 -35.81
N GLN A 414 -6.18 20.39 -36.95
CA GLN A 414 -6.99 19.91 -38.14
C GLN A 414 -6.43 18.72 -39.02
N PRO A 415 -7.10 18.27 -40.14
CA PRO A 415 -7.23 16.84 -40.52
C PRO A 415 -6.36 16.29 -41.69
N GLN A 416 -6.19 14.96 -41.67
CA GLN A 416 -5.82 14.07 -42.79
C GLN A 416 -6.63 12.74 -42.70
N THR A 417 -6.66 11.96 -43.79
CA THR A 417 -7.42 10.71 -44.00
C THR A 417 -7.16 9.63 -42.91
N PRO A 418 -8.17 8.87 -42.41
CA PRO A 418 -8.06 8.09 -41.17
C PRO A 418 -7.44 6.70 -41.31
N ILE A 419 -6.46 6.39 -40.46
CA ILE A 419 -5.86 5.04 -40.30
C ILE A 419 -6.10 4.51 -38.86
N ASN A 420 -6.68 5.33 -37.97
CA ASN A 420 -6.84 5.08 -36.53
C ASN A 420 -8.22 5.56 -36.00
N PRO A 421 -8.80 4.92 -34.95
CA PRO A 421 -10.09 5.28 -34.35
C PRO A 421 -10.32 6.77 -34.01
N ARG A 422 -9.25 7.51 -33.66
CA ARG A 422 -9.30 8.95 -33.35
C ARG A 422 -9.54 9.82 -34.59
N GLN A 423 -9.06 9.42 -35.77
CA GLN A 423 -9.31 10.15 -37.02
C GLN A 423 -10.74 9.89 -37.55
N LEU A 424 -11.30 8.68 -37.35
CA LEU A 424 -12.70 8.38 -37.69
C LEU A 424 -13.68 9.21 -36.85
N LEU A 425 -13.37 9.47 -35.58
CA LEU A 425 -14.16 10.36 -34.69
C LEU A 425 -14.30 11.78 -35.24
N ARG A 426 -13.25 12.29 -35.88
CA ARG A 426 -13.17 13.63 -36.43
C ARG A 426 -13.88 13.78 -37.77
N GLN A 427 -13.72 12.83 -38.68
CA GLN A 427 -14.45 12.87 -39.95
C GLN A 427 -15.96 12.64 -39.75
N ALA A 428 -16.35 11.78 -38.81
CA ALA A 428 -17.75 11.61 -38.44
C ALA A 428 -18.39 12.90 -37.89
N SER A 429 -17.61 13.76 -37.21
CA SER A 429 -18.11 15.07 -36.75
C SER A 429 -18.22 16.09 -37.89
N SER A 430 -17.31 16.07 -38.86
CA SER A 430 -17.39 16.89 -40.09
C SER A 430 -18.55 16.49 -41.02
N ILE A 431 -18.86 15.20 -41.14
CA ILE A 431 -20.02 14.70 -41.91
C ILE A 431 -21.32 15.08 -41.18
N LYS A 432 -21.36 15.01 -39.84
CA LYS A 432 -22.48 15.51 -39.04
C LYS A 432 -22.72 17.02 -39.20
N SER A 433 -21.68 17.83 -39.38
CA SER A 433 -21.82 19.27 -39.64
C SER A 433 -22.26 19.57 -41.07
N GLY A 434 -21.80 18.80 -42.06
CA GLY A 434 -22.26 18.92 -43.45
C GLY A 434 -23.74 18.51 -43.65
N LEU A 435 -24.21 17.49 -42.93
CA LEU A 435 -25.62 17.07 -42.95
C LEU A 435 -26.56 18.10 -42.30
N LYS A 436 -26.07 18.95 -41.38
CA LYS A 436 -26.86 20.06 -40.83
C LYS A 436 -27.12 21.18 -41.84
N GLN A 437 -26.31 21.31 -42.90
CA GLN A 437 -26.46 22.34 -43.93
C GLN A 437 -27.42 21.95 -45.07
N ARG A 438 -27.95 20.71 -45.10
CA ARG A 438 -28.80 20.22 -46.22
C ARG A 438 -30.15 19.62 -45.83
N SER A 439 -30.65 19.74 -44.60
CA SER A 439 -32.00 19.25 -44.29
C SER A 439 -32.73 20.05 -43.21
N ASN A 440 -33.76 20.80 -43.62
CA ASN A 440 -34.78 21.36 -42.73
C ASN A 440 -35.87 20.31 -42.42
N SER A 441 -35.48 19.13 -41.92
CA SER A 441 -36.44 18.08 -41.54
C SER A 441 -36.01 17.37 -40.24
N PRO A 442 -36.95 16.75 -39.49
CA PRO A 442 -36.70 16.24 -38.14
C PRO A 442 -35.63 15.14 -38.12
N PRO A 443 -35.08 14.74 -36.95
CA PRO A 443 -33.95 13.81 -36.88
C PRO A 443 -34.32 12.46 -37.52
N SER A 444 -33.90 12.27 -38.77
CA SER A 444 -34.17 11.07 -39.56
C SER A 444 -33.52 9.83 -38.93
N PRO A 445 -34.16 8.64 -39.00
CA PRO A 445 -33.56 7.34 -38.67
C PRO A 445 -32.16 7.13 -39.28
N ILE A 446 -31.89 7.76 -40.43
CA ILE A 446 -30.63 7.69 -41.17
C ILE A 446 -29.47 8.30 -40.37
N LYS A 447 -29.69 9.36 -39.58
CA LYS A 447 -28.64 9.97 -38.77
C LYS A 447 -28.24 9.06 -37.61
N SER A 448 -29.22 8.45 -36.94
CA SER A 448 -28.99 7.46 -35.89
C SER A 448 -28.28 6.21 -36.47
N ALA A 449 -28.71 5.74 -37.64
CA ALA A 449 -28.09 4.62 -38.34
C ALA A 449 -26.63 4.90 -38.71
N LEU A 450 -26.32 6.08 -39.26
CA LEU A 450 -24.94 6.51 -39.54
C LEU A 450 -24.08 6.58 -38.28
N GLU A 451 -24.61 7.10 -37.17
CA GLU A 451 -23.91 7.13 -35.88
C GLU A 451 -23.59 5.72 -35.36
N GLN A 452 -24.53 4.78 -35.51
CA GLN A 452 -24.34 3.38 -35.16
C GLN A 452 -23.28 2.71 -36.05
N VAL A 453 -23.26 2.99 -37.35
CA VAL A 453 -22.22 2.50 -38.28
C VAL A 453 -20.85 3.05 -37.89
N PHE A 454 -20.71 4.36 -37.62
CA PHE A 454 -19.45 4.94 -37.15
C PHE A 454 -18.98 4.36 -35.82
N LYS A 455 -19.92 4.06 -34.90
CA LYS A 455 -19.62 3.37 -33.64
C LYS A 455 -19.14 1.95 -33.90
N GLY A 456 -19.80 1.22 -34.80
CA GLY A 456 -19.42 -0.13 -35.24
C GLY A 456 -18.01 -0.17 -35.83
N CYS A 457 -17.70 0.73 -36.77
CA CYS A 457 -16.36 0.85 -37.35
C CYS A 457 -15.29 1.17 -36.29
N LYS A 458 -15.57 2.07 -35.33
CA LYS A 458 -14.63 2.33 -34.22
C LYS A 458 -14.40 1.09 -33.38
N ILE A 459 -15.45 0.37 -33.00
CA ILE A 459 -15.31 -0.85 -32.20
C ILE A 459 -14.49 -1.88 -32.97
N ALA A 460 -14.76 -2.08 -34.27
CA ALA A 460 -13.99 -2.98 -35.13
C ALA A 460 -12.50 -2.60 -35.20
N MET A 461 -12.19 -1.31 -35.38
CA MET A 461 -10.80 -0.82 -35.40
C MET A 461 -10.08 -1.00 -34.05
N HIS A 462 -10.76 -0.71 -32.92
CA HIS A 462 -10.17 -0.96 -31.59
C HIS A 462 -9.96 -2.47 -31.36
N ASN A 463 -10.93 -3.30 -31.74
CA ASN A 463 -10.82 -4.75 -31.65
C ASN A 463 -9.67 -5.28 -32.52
N ALA A 464 -9.50 -4.77 -33.74
CA ALA A 464 -8.37 -5.13 -34.60
C ALA A 464 -7.02 -4.76 -33.96
N ALA A 465 -6.92 -3.58 -33.33
CA ALA A 465 -5.72 -3.18 -32.59
C ALA A 465 -5.44 -4.08 -31.37
N PHE A 466 -6.49 -4.44 -30.61
CA PHE A 466 -6.36 -5.38 -29.49
C PHE A 466 -5.91 -6.77 -29.96
N LEU A 467 -6.53 -7.30 -31.01
CA LEU A 467 -6.20 -8.59 -31.60
C LEU A 467 -4.78 -8.60 -32.18
N ALA A 468 -4.34 -7.53 -32.85
CA ALA A 468 -2.98 -7.43 -33.36
C ALA A 468 -1.95 -7.52 -32.23
N ARG A 469 -2.16 -6.78 -31.13
CA ARG A 469 -1.26 -6.80 -29.97
C ARG A 469 -1.26 -8.15 -29.24
N GLN A 470 -2.42 -8.78 -29.09
CA GLN A 470 -2.51 -10.12 -28.49
C GLN A 470 -1.82 -11.17 -29.36
N ASN A 471 -2.02 -11.13 -30.68
CA ASN A 471 -1.37 -12.04 -31.61
C ASN A 471 0.16 -11.87 -31.63
N GLU A 472 0.66 -10.65 -31.56
CA GLU A 472 2.10 -10.37 -31.44
C GLU A 472 2.68 -11.02 -30.17
N GLN A 473 2.02 -10.84 -29.02
CA GLN A 473 2.44 -11.44 -27.74
C GLN A 473 2.40 -12.97 -27.78
N LEU A 474 1.33 -13.56 -28.33
CA LEU A 474 1.19 -15.01 -28.47
C LEU A 474 2.24 -15.60 -29.43
N ARG A 475 2.53 -14.93 -30.55
CA ARG A 475 3.58 -15.37 -31.49
C ARG A 475 4.96 -15.36 -30.83
N ALA A 476 5.30 -14.30 -30.09
CA ALA A 476 6.57 -14.22 -29.37
C ALA A 476 6.71 -15.32 -28.31
N ALA A 477 5.64 -15.60 -27.53
CA ALA A 477 5.64 -16.67 -26.54
C ALA A 477 5.75 -18.07 -27.19
N ASN A 478 4.98 -18.33 -28.24
CA ASN A 478 5.01 -19.60 -28.97
C ASN A 478 6.35 -19.86 -29.67
N GLN A 479 6.99 -18.82 -30.20
CA GLN A 479 8.31 -18.95 -30.82
C GLN A 479 9.37 -19.37 -29.78
N LYS A 480 9.34 -18.77 -28.58
CA LYS A 480 10.21 -19.20 -27.47
C LYS A 480 9.96 -20.67 -27.08
N GLN A 481 8.70 -21.09 -26.97
CA GLN A 481 8.37 -22.49 -26.68
C GLN A 481 8.77 -23.47 -27.79
N ARG A 482 8.68 -23.06 -29.07
CA ARG A 482 9.09 -23.90 -30.20
C ARG A 482 10.60 -24.14 -30.23
N ILE A 483 11.40 -23.10 -29.98
CA ILE A 483 12.86 -23.22 -29.86
C ILE A 483 13.20 -24.22 -28.75
N LYS A 484 12.51 -24.16 -27.60
CA LYS A 484 12.67 -25.10 -26.48
C LYS A 484 12.35 -26.57 -26.83
N ARG A 485 11.48 -26.83 -27.82
CA ARG A 485 11.15 -28.22 -28.24
C ARG A 485 12.12 -28.79 -29.27
N GLN A 486 13.00 -27.97 -29.83
CA GLN A 486 13.95 -28.35 -30.87
C GLN A 486 15.39 -28.52 -30.35
N VAL A 487 15.63 -28.08 -29.11
CA VAL A 487 16.84 -28.34 -28.30
C VAL A 487 16.46 -29.39 -27.27
#